data_AF-A0A9D5Y991-F1
#
_entry.id   AF-A0A9D5Y991-F1
#
_cell.length_a   1.000
_cell.length_b   1.000
_cell.length_c   1.000
_cell.angle_alpha   90.00
_cell.angle_beta   90.00
_cell.angle_gamma   90.00
#
_symmetry.space_group_name_H-M   'P 1'
#
loop_
_entity.id
_entity.type
_entity.pdbx_description
1 polymer ?
#
loop_
_entity_poly.entity_id
_entity_poly.type
_entity_poly.pdbx_seq_one_letter_code
_entity_poly.pdbx_strand_id
1 'polypeptide(L)' 'MFDSFKVFETELAGRPLVVETGKIAQLANGACLVRYGETVVNVAVTASAKPRDGIDFFPLSVDFEE' A
#
# COMPACT_ATOMS: atom_id res chain seq x y z
N MET A 1 10.24 17.38 5.85
CA MET A 1 9.43 17.38 4.61
C MET A 1 9.30 15.92 4.16
N PHE A 2 8.24 15.53 3.44
CA PHE A 2 8.10 14.14 2.99
C PHE A 2 8.88 13.95 1.69
N ASP A 3 10.17 13.64 1.78
CA ASP A 3 11.10 13.66 0.63
C ASP A 3 10.76 12.61 -0.44
N SER A 4 10.03 11.56 -0.06
CA SER A 4 9.58 10.49 -0.96
C SER A 4 8.11 10.58 -1.36
N PHE A 5 7.42 11.69 -1.04
CA PHE A 5 5.99 11.83 -1.35
C PHE A 5 5.74 11.91 -2.86
N LYS A 6 4.89 11.02 -3.38
CA LYS A 6 4.49 10.98 -4.79
C LYS A 6 2.99 10.74 -4.92
N VAL A 7 2.40 11.37 -5.92
CA VAL A 7 0.99 11.20 -6.29
C VAL A 7 0.93 10.69 -7.72
N PHE A 8 0.23 9.59 -7.92
CA PHE A 8 -0.08 9.03 -9.24
C PHE A 8 -1.59 9.13 -9.45
N GLU A 9 -2.00 9.49 -10.65
CA GLU A 9 -3.41 9.67 -10.98
C GLU A 9 -3.71 9.11 -12.36
N THR A 10 -4.88 8.49 -12.49
CA THR A 10 -5.42 8.04 -13.77
C THR A 10 -6.94 8.09 -13.75
N GLU A 11 -7.56 8.12 -14.93
CA GLU A 11 -9.01 8.00 -15.04
C GLU A 11 -9.40 6.51 -15.12
N LEU A 12 -10.27 6.08 -14.21
CA LEU A 12 -10.82 4.73 -14.20
C LEU A 12 -12.35 4.82 -14.17
N ALA A 13 -13.02 4.29 -15.19
CA ALA A 13 -14.48 4.28 -15.31
C ALA A 13 -15.14 5.65 -15.05
N GLY A 14 -14.59 6.72 -15.66
CA GLY A 14 -15.14 8.08 -15.59
C GLY A 14 -14.87 8.83 -14.29
N ARG A 15 -14.00 8.30 -13.43
CA ARG A 15 -13.63 8.92 -12.14
C ARG A 15 -12.12 8.88 -11.92
N PRO A 16 -11.54 9.86 -11.22
CA PRO A 16 -10.13 9.86 -10.89
C PRO A 16 -9.81 8.77 -9.86
N LEU A 17 -8.85 7.90 -10.19
CA LEU A 17 -8.18 7.00 -9.27
C LEU A 17 -6.83 7.63 -8.90
N VAL A 18 -6.64 7.91 -7.61
CA VAL A 18 -5.45 8.57 -7.08
C VAL A 18 -4.73 7.62 -6.12
N VAL A 19 -3.42 7.52 -6.28
CA VAL A 19 -2.54 6.71 -5.42
C VAL A 19 -1.43 7.61 -4.87
N GLU A 20 -1.42 7.81 -3.56
CA GLU A 20 -0.38 8.56 -2.85
C GLU A 20 0.59 7.59 -2.15
N THR A 21 1.90 7.85 -2.23
CA THR A 21 2.94 7.05 -1.56
C THR A 21 3.93 7.94 -0.82
N GLY A 22 4.61 7.41 0.20
CA GLY A 22 5.73 8.11 0.85
C GLY A 22 5.37 9.16 1.92
N LYS A 23 4.08 9.33 2.25
CA LYS A 23 3.61 10.25 3.30
C LYS A 23 3.11 9.53 4.57
N ILE A 24 2.52 8.35 4.42
CA ILE A 24 1.90 7.57 5.51
C ILE A 24 2.60 6.21 5.61
N ALA A 25 2.69 5.65 6.82
CA ALA A 25 3.25 4.33 7.09
C ALA A 25 4.67 4.09 6.53
N GLN A 26 5.55 5.09 6.65
CA GLN A 26 6.92 5.07 6.10
C GLN A 26 7.84 3.96 6.66
N LEU A 27 7.44 3.30 7.74
CA LEU A 27 8.18 2.16 8.31
C LEU A 27 7.81 0.82 7.66
N ALA A 28 6.72 0.77 6.88
CA ALA A 28 6.37 -0.41 6.10
C ALA A 28 7.33 -0.56 4.89
N ASN A 29 7.46 -1.77 4.36
CA ASN A 29 8.25 -1.99 3.14
C ASN A 29 7.62 -1.25 1.94
N GLY A 30 6.30 -1.12 1.92
CA GLY A 30 5.56 -0.28 1.01
C GLY A 30 4.24 0.16 1.62
N ALA A 31 3.78 1.36 1.26
CA ALA A 31 2.47 1.85 1.66
C ALA A 31 1.90 2.82 0.62
N CYS A 32 0.60 2.74 0.40
CA CYS A 32 -0.13 3.68 -0.42
C CYS A 32 -1.49 4.05 0.18
N LEU A 33 -1.87 5.31 -0.01
CA LEU A 33 -3.23 5.78 0.22
C LEU A 33 -3.92 5.81 -1.15
N VAL A 34 -4.94 4.99 -1.33
CA VAL A 34 -5.70 4.89 -2.57
C VAL A 34 -7.02 5.59 -2.39
N ARG A 35 -7.36 6.48 -3.31
CA ARG A 35 -8.62 7.21 -3.35
C ARG A 35 -9.31 7.00 -4.67
N TYR A 36 -10.60 6.70 -4.64
CA TYR A 36 -11.43 6.60 -5.83
C TYR A 36 -12.79 7.25 -5.55
N GLY A 37 -12.99 8.46 -6.08
CA GLY A 37 -14.07 9.34 -5.62
C GLY A 37 -13.90 9.73 -4.15
N GLU A 38 -14.92 9.50 -3.33
CA GLU A 38 -14.91 9.83 -1.89
C GLU A 38 -14.34 8.71 -1.02
N THR A 39 -14.22 7.49 -1.54
CA THR A 39 -13.69 6.34 -0.81
C THR A 39 -12.16 6.40 -0.75
N VAL A 40 -11.62 6.15 0.44
CA VAL A 40 -10.17 6.13 0.70
C VAL A 40 -9.82 4.86 1.45
N VAL A 41 -8.77 4.17 1.01
CA VAL A 41 -8.21 3.00 1.69
C VAL A 41 -6.71 3.21 1.88
N ASN A 42 -6.22 2.93 3.09
CA ASN A 42 -4.79 2.89 3.38
C ASN A 42 -4.31 1.43 3.30
N VAL A 43 -3.32 1.18 2.45
CA VAL A 43 -2.72 -0.15 2.26
C VAL A 43 -1.26 -0.09 2.66
N ALA A 44 -0.84 -1.00 3.54
CA ALA A 44 0.56 -1.15 3.93
C ALA A 44 0.99 -2.61 3.79
N VAL A 45 2.22 -2.84 3.35
CA VAL A 45 2.81 -4.16 3.21
C VAL A 45 4.12 -4.24 3.98
N THR A 46 4.30 -5.34 4.71
CA THR A 46 5.58 -5.69 5.32
C THR A 46 6.02 -7.07 4.86
N ALA A 47 7.32 -7.26 4.74
CA ALA A 47 7.94 -8.50 4.33
C ALA A 47 9.27 -8.67 5.07
N SER A 48 9.56 -9.89 5.52
CA SER A 48 10.87 -10.22 6.08
C SER A 48 11.94 -10.16 4.99
N ALA A 49 13.14 -9.69 5.34
CA ALA A 49 14.27 -9.66 4.41
C ALA A 49 14.78 -11.07 4.03
N LYS A 50 14.42 -12.09 4.81
CA LYS A 50 14.78 -13.48 4.60
C LYS A 50 13.54 -14.38 4.70
N PRO A 51 13.50 -15.50 3.96
CA PRO A 51 12.49 -16.54 4.17
C PRO A 51 12.52 -17.05 5.62
N ARG A 52 11.39 -17.57 6.08
CA ARG A 52 11.31 -18.23 7.38
C ARG A 52 11.91 -19.63 7.27
N ASP A 53 12.74 -20.02 8.24
CA ASP A 53 13.34 -21.35 8.24
C ASP A 53 12.30 -22.43 8.57
N GLY A 54 12.44 -23.60 7.95
CA GLY A 54 11.65 -24.79 8.27
C GLY A 54 10.20 -24.77 7.76
N ILE A 55 9.88 -23.93 6.78
CA ILE A 55 8.57 -23.95 6.10
C ILE A 55 8.73 -24.36 4.63
N ASP A 56 7.69 -25.01 4.09
CA ASP A 56 7.60 -25.51 2.72
C ASP A 56 6.51 -24.79 1.88
N PHE A 57 5.93 -23.72 2.43
CA PHE A 57 4.91 -22.90 1.80
C PHE A 57 5.26 -21.41 1.87
N PHE A 58 4.53 -20.57 1.15
CA PHE A 58 4.68 -19.11 1.21
C PHE A 58 3.74 -18.50 2.27
N PRO A 59 4.25 -17.96 3.39
CA PRO A 59 3.42 -17.46 4.47
C PRO A 59 2.97 -16.03 4.17
N LEU A 60 1.85 -15.90 3.45
CA LEU A 60 1.19 -14.64 3.16
C LEU A 60 -0.10 -14.54 3.95
N SER A 61 -0.26 -13.43 4.67
CA SER A 61 -1.51 -13.04 5.32
C SER A 61 -1.98 -11.71 4.76
N VAL A 62 -3.30 -11.54 4.68
CA VAL A 62 -3.95 -10.29 4.30
C VAL A 62 -5.05 -10.03 5.31
N ASP A 63 -4.95 -8.90 5.99
CA ASP A 63 -5.97 -8.41 6.91
C ASP A 63 -6.69 -7.22 6.27
N PHE A 64 -8.02 -7.23 6.32
CA PHE A 64 -8.87 -6.15 5.85
C PHE A 64 -9.81 -5.75 6.98
N GLU A 65 -9.83 -4.45 7.28
CA GLU A 65 -10.68 -3.84 8.29
C GLU A 65 -11.37 -2.61 7.68
N GLU A 66 -12.65 -2.40 8.02
CA GLU A 66 -13.49 -1.28 7.58
C GLU A 66 -13.49 -0.12 8.60
#